data_AF-A0A1G2XIE2-F1
#
_entry.id   AF-A0A1G2XIE2-F1
#
_cell.length_a   1.000
_cell.length_b   1.000
_cell.length_c   1.000
_cell.angle_alpha   90.00
_cell.angle_beta   90.00
_cell.angle_gamma   90.00
#
_symmetry.space_group_name_H-M   'P 1'
#
loop_
_entity.id
_entity.type
_entity.pdbx_description
1 polymer ?
#
loop_
_entity_poly.entity_id
_entity_poly.type
_entity_poly.pdbx_seq_one_letter_code
_entity_poly.pdbx_strand_id
1 'polypeptide(L)'
;MRNRTIARELAIKALYQLDLCSDYIISDMDTFCKENTEKPEIYSFAMSLISGCRSHIKEIDEKISSVTEHWELRRMAIIDKNILRLGVYELLHRNDIPPKVSINEAIELAKKYSTKKSGTFVNGILDKIYTQYGNGKLLKDAKSISIQQIIPEIDYGNADLHIHTNYSDGTMAPEAVVDEAIRLGISTISITDHDTIDGVVAAWQYGQGKNLNIIPGLELSSYLSPSEVHILGYFIDIHNVSLQKILKLSHEDRLKRIYAMVEKLRGLNVNIDPQEIFTLAGKGSPGRMHVAETIWKHGYCDNILGSFSKYIGDKGPAYVPKKTLNPQQAIELIIDAGGVAVLAHPGLTQRDHVIEDLVKYGLQGIEVYHPSHAPQTVKKYLKIAKQYDLAVTGGSDFHGERKIDTPIAKVTVPGDLVSKLKQRC
;
A
#
# COMPACT_ATOMS: atom_id res chain seq x y z
N MET A 1 -25.43 29.65 -2.99
CA MET A 1 -24.01 29.31 -2.75
C MET A 1 -23.65 28.16 -3.69
N ARG A 2 -22.50 28.18 -4.38
CA ARG A 2 -22.16 27.16 -5.39
C ARG A 2 -21.91 25.81 -4.69
N ASN A 3 -22.33 24.69 -5.29
CA ASN A 3 -22.18 23.35 -4.70
C ASN A 3 -20.75 23.04 -4.24
N ARG A 4 -19.73 23.45 -5.01
CA ARG A 4 -18.31 23.29 -4.64
C ARG A 4 -17.91 24.10 -3.39
N THR A 5 -18.45 25.30 -3.21
CA THR A 5 -18.21 26.11 -2.00
C THR A 5 -18.81 25.43 -0.76
N ILE A 6 -20.03 24.91 -0.86
CA ILE A 6 -20.68 24.17 0.23
C ILE A 6 -19.88 22.90 0.56
N ALA A 7 -19.37 22.20 -0.45
CA ALA A 7 -18.56 21.02 -0.25
C ALA A 7 -17.21 21.33 0.43
N ARG A 8 -16.58 22.47 0.13
CA ARG A 8 -15.39 22.93 0.87
C ARG A 8 -15.72 23.27 2.32
N GLU A 9 -16.84 23.93 2.57
CA GLU A 9 -17.33 24.19 3.92
C GLU A 9 -17.55 22.89 4.71
N LEU A 10 -18.08 21.87 4.05
CA LEU A 10 -18.25 20.54 4.64
C LEU A 10 -16.90 19.88 4.93
N ALA A 11 -15.96 19.95 3.98
CA ALA A 11 -14.62 19.41 4.13
C ALA A 11 -13.84 20.04 5.29
N ILE A 12 -13.86 21.37 5.44
CA ILE A 12 -13.16 22.01 6.57
C ILE A 12 -13.74 21.64 7.92
N LYS A 13 -15.06 21.44 8.03
CA LYS A 13 -15.71 21.03 9.28
C LYS A 13 -15.30 19.62 9.68
N ALA A 14 -15.27 18.70 8.71
CA ALA A 14 -14.80 17.34 8.90
C ALA A 14 -13.31 17.31 9.33
N LEU A 15 -12.44 18.03 8.61
CA LEU A 15 -11.02 18.14 8.94
C LEU A 15 -10.79 18.78 10.32
N TYR A 16 -11.59 19.79 10.67
CA TYR A 16 -11.56 20.42 11.99
C TYR A 16 -11.92 19.43 13.11
N GLN A 17 -12.95 18.60 12.91
CA GLN A 17 -13.35 17.58 13.88
C GLN A 17 -12.27 16.50 14.05
N LEU A 18 -11.63 16.07 12.96
CA LEU A 18 -10.50 15.13 13.01
C LEU A 18 -9.30 15.66 13.79
N ASP A 19 -8.99 16.94 13.61
CA ASP A 19 -7.87 17.57 14.32
C ASP A 19 -8.15 17.79 15.81
N LEU A 20 -9.43 17.95 16.18
CA LEU A 20 -9.85 18.06 17.58
C LEU A 20 -9.93 16.70 18.29
N CYS A 21 -10.20 15.63 17.54
CA CYS A 21 -10.43 14.29 18.09
C CYS A 21 -9.53 13.28 17.38
N SER A 22 -8.40 12.92 18.01
CA SER A 22 -7.35 12.05 17.48
C SER A 22 -7.78 10.61 17.15
N ASP A 23 -8.99 10.21 17.56
CA ASP A 23 -9.50 8.83 17.45
C ASP A 23 -10.55 8.65 16.33
N TYR A 24 -10.86 9.70 15.55
CA TYR A 24 -11.87 9.63 14.49
C TYR A 24 -11.32 8.97 13.21
N ILE A 25 -12.07 7.98 12.72
CA ILE A 25 -11.73 7.21 11.51
C ILE A 25 -12.47 7.75 10.27
N ILE A 26 -12.01 7.40 9.07
CA ILE A 26 -12.59 7.89 7.80
C ILE A 26 -14.09 7.51 7.68
N SER A 27 -14.52 6.37 8.24
CA SER A 27 -15.94 5.98 8.26
C SER A 27 -16.82 6.95 9.06
N ASP A 28 -16.26 7.60 10.08
CA ASP A 28 -16.97 8.62 10.84
C ASP A 28 -17.11 9.90 10.00
N MET A 29 -16.14 10.17 9.12
CA MET A 29 -16.22 11.30 8.18
C MET A 29 -17.19 11.05 7.04
N ASP A 30 -17.26 9.82 6.55
CA ASP A 30 -18.29 9.39 5.61
C ASP A 30 -19.69 9.60 6.21
N THR A 31 -19.89 9.13 7.45
CA THR A 31 -21.14 9.31 8.20
C THR A 31 -21.43 10.80 8.38
N PHE A 32 -20.45 11.58 8.86
CA PHE A 32 -20.56 13.03 9.02
C PHE A 32 -20.97 13.72 7.71
N CYS A 33 -20.34 13.38 6.58
CA CYS A 33 -20.65 13.99 5.30
C CYS A 33 -22.05 13.61 4.81
N LYS A 34 -22.47 12.34 4.97
CA LYS A 34 -23.82 11.87 4.62
C LYS A 34 -24.90 12.56 5.45
N GLU A 35 -24.64 12.79 6.73
CA GLU A 35 -25.57 13.49 7.62
C GLU A 35 -25.68 15.00 7.32
N ASN A 36 -24.64 15.59 6.72
CA ASN A 36 -24.56 17.03 6.48
C ASN A 36 -24.83 17.45 5.02
N THR A 37 -25.07 16.51 4.11
CA THR A 37 -25.56 16.82 2.76
C THR A 37 -26.34 15.68 2.11
N GLU A 38 -27.50 16.01 1.54
CA GLU A 38 -28.30 15.07 0.73
C GLU A 38 -27.88 15.07 -0.76
N LYS A 39 -26.97 15.97 -1.17
CA LYS A 39 -26.57 16.12 -2.56
C LYS A 39 -25.32 15.30 -2.88
N PRO A 40 -25.41 14.31 -3.79
CA PRO A 40 -24.28 13.44 -4.12
C PRO A 40 -23.06 14.21 -4.64
N GLU A 41 -23.24 15.27 -5.43
CA GLU A 41 -22.11 16.07 -5.93
C GLU A 41 -21.37 16.86 -4.84
N ILE A 42 -22.05 17.22 -3.76
CA ILE A 42 -21.43 17.94 -2.63
C ILE A 42 -20.66 16.94 -1.78
N TYR A 43 -21.28 15.79 -1.49
CA TYR A 43 -20.66 14.70 -0.76
C TYR A 43 -19.39 14.20 -1.46
N SER A 44 -19.47 13.87 -2.77
CA SER A 44 -18.34 13.29 -3.49
C SER A 44 -17.15 14.25 -3.56
N PHE A 45 -17.43 15.54 -3.80
CA PHE A 45 -16.39 16.56 -3.84
C PHE A 45 -15.80 16.81 -2.44
N ALA A 46 -16.63 16.90 -1.39
CA ALA A 46 -16.15 17.07 -0.02
C ALA A 46 -15.29 15.90 0.43
N MET A 47 -15.71 14.66 0.19
CA MET A 47 -14.94 13.45 0.53
C MET A 47 -13.61 13.40 -0.23
N SER A 48 -13.60 13.77 -1.51
CA SER A 48 -12.37 13.88 -2.30
C SER A 48 -11.39 14.92 -1.72
N LEU A 49 -11.90 16.03 -1.21
CA LEU A 49 -11.08 17.05 -0.55
C LEU A 49 -10.56 16.58 0.81
N ILE A 50 -11.41 15.97 1.64
CA ILE A 50 -11.03 15.47 2.97
C ILE A 50 -9.96 14.39 2.85
N SER A 51 -10.23 13.36 2.04
CA SER A 51 -9.30 12.25 1.80
C SER A 51 -7.97 12.78 1.26
N GLY A 52 -8.04 13.64 0.24
CA GLY A 52 -6.85 14.23 -0.36
C GLY A 52 -5.99 15.06 0.59
N CYS A 53 -6.61 15.92 1.41
CA CYS A 53 -5.90 16.69 2.43
C CYS A 53 -5.22 15.78 3.46
N ARG A 54 -5.88 14.68 3.86
CA ARG A 54 -5.31 13.73 4.82
C ARG A 54 -4.14 12.96 4.25
N SER A 55 -4.24 12.49 3.01
CA SER A 55 -3.17 11.74 2.35
C SER A 55 -1.91 12.58 2.16
N HIS A 56 -2.05 13.90 1.99
CA HIS A 56 -0.93 14.83 1.80
C HIS A 56 -0.62 15.67 3.04
N ILE A 57 -1.16 15.32 4.22
CA ILE A 57 -1.15 16.21 5.39
C ILE A 57 0.27 16.62 5.83
N LYS A 58 1.23 15.70 5.74
CA LYS A 58 2.64 15.95 6.10
C LYS A 58 3.29 16.94 5.15
N GLU A 59 3.17 16.68 3.84
CA GLU A 59 3.69 17.57 2.81
C GLU A 59 3.07 18.97 2.95
N ILE A 60 1.74 19.02 3.03
CA ILE A 60 0.99 20.26 3.18
C ILE A 60 1.48 21.05 4.41
N ASP A 61 1.63 20.40 5.57
CA ASP A 61 2.10 21.03 6.80
C ASP A 61 3.57 21.51 6.68
N GLU A 62 4.42 20.77 6.00
CA GLU A 62 5.80 21.17 5.70
C GLU A 62 5.84 22.40 4.79
N LYS A 63 5.04 22.43 3.72
CA LYS A 63 4.94 23.58 2.82
C LYS A 63 4.43 24.81 3.54
N ILE A 64 3.40 24.68 4.38
CA ILE A 64 2.89 25.79 5.20
C ILE A 64 3.99 26.26 6.15
N SER A 65 4.65 25.35 6.86
CA SER A 65 5.71 25.69 7.81
C SER A 65 6.91 26.39 7.15
N SER A 66 7.24 26.01 5.91
CA SER A 66 8.36 26.59 5.16
C SER A 66 8.17 28.06 4.77
N VAL A 67 6.92 28.55 4.71
CA VAL A 67 6.60 29.93 4.31
C VAL A 67 6.15 30.82 5.47
N THR A 68 5.97 30.22 6.65
CA THR A 68 5.64 30.92 7.90
C THR A 68 6.90 31.22 8.69
N GLU A 69 7.43 32.44 8.58
CA GLU A 69 8.56 32.88 9.41
C GLU A 69 8.13 32.92 10.88
N HIS A 70 8.84 32.20 11.75
CA HIS A 70 8.68 32.19 13.21
C HIS A 70 7.33 31.67 13.76
N TRP A 71 6.48 31.06 12.94
CA TRP A 71 5.18 30.52 13.39
C TRP A 71 5.20 28.99 13.39
N GLU A 72 5.17 28.39 14.57
CA GLU A 72 4.94 26.95 14.69
C GLU A 72 3.50 26.63 14.29
N LEU A 73 3.32 25.72 13.33
CA LEU A 73 2.01 25.27 12.83
C LEU A 73 1.06 24.80 13.94
N ARG A 74 1.63 24.36 15.08
CA ARG A 74 0.91 23.97 16.30
C ARG A 74 0.27 25.13 17.07
N ARG A 75 0.75 26.37 16.88
CA ARG A 75 0.25 27.59 17.55
C ARG A 75 -0.82 28.31 16.73
N MET A 76 -1.15 27.80 15.54
CA MET A 76 -2.18 28.34 14.67
C MET A 76 -3.58 27.89 15.15
N ALA A 77 -4.58 28.75 14.99
CA ALA A 77 -5.96 28.34 15.21
C ALA A 77 -6.29 27.13 14.33
N ILE A 78 -6.88 26.08 14.91
CA ILE A 78 -7.14 24.80 14.22
C ILE A 78 -7.97 25.03 12.95
N ILE A 79 -8.88 26.01 12.95
CA ILE A 79 -9.67 26.38 11.78
C ILE A 79 -8.80 26.99 10.67
N ASP A 80 -7.90 27.92 10.98
CA ASP A 80 -6.99 28.53 10.00
C ASP A 80 -6.03 27.50 9.42
N LYS A 81 -5.54 26.59 10.27
CA LYS A 81 -4.68 25.47 9.87
C LYS A 81 -5.39 24.56 8.86
N ASN A 82 -6.64 24.17 9.11
CA ASN A 82 -7.40 23.32 8.20
C ASN A 82 -7.82 24.04 6.91
N ILE A 83 -8.09 25.35 6.97
CA ILE A 83 -8.34 26.15 5.76
C ILE A 83 -7.08 26.23 4.90
N LEU A 84 -5.91 26.47 5.51
CA LEU A 84 -4.64 26.46 4.78
C LEU A 84 -4.35 25.08 4.19
N ARG A 85 -4.55 24.00 4.97
CA ARG A 85 -4.33 22.64 4.47
C ARG A 85 -5.19 22.34 3.24
N LEU A 86 -6.48 22.71 3.29
CA LEU A 86 -7.39 22.56 2.17
C LEU A 86 -6.95 23.40 0.96
N GLY A 87 -6.58 24.67 1.19
CA GLY A 87 -6.13 25.57 0.13
C GLY A 87 -4.85 25.08 -0.54
N VAL A 88 -3.86 24.63 0.23
CA VAL A 88 -2.61 24.07 -0.28
C VAL A 88 -2.86 22.76 -1.02
N TYR A 89 -3.72 21.90 -0.48
CA TYR A 89 -4.11 20.67 -1.17
C TYR A 89 -4.69 20.97 -2.56
N GLU A 90 -5.64 21.91 -2.63
CA GLU A 90 -6.22 22.31 -3.91
C GLU A 90 -5.19 22.97 -4.84
N LEU A 91 -4.23 23.74 -4.30
CA LEU A 91 -3.22 24.42 -5.10
C LEU A 91 -2.19 23.46 -5.71
N LEU A 92 -1.79 22.43 -4.98
CA LEU A 92 -0.68 21.57 -5.36
C LEU A 92 -1.13 20.24 -5.97
N HIS A 93 -2.33 19.76 -5.64
CA HIS A 93 -2.78 18.42 -6.02
C HIS A 93 -4.10 18.40 -6.81
N ARG A 94 -4.77 19.54 -7.01
CA ARG A 94 -6.05 19.60 -7.75
C ARG A 94 -5.95 20.39 -9.05
N ASN A 95 -5.58 19.69 -10.11
CA ASN A 95 -5.47 20.26 -11.46
C ASN A 95 -6.84 20.66 -12.07
N ASP A 96 -7.96 20.17 -11.54
CA ASP A 96 -9.32 20.53 -11.96
C ASP A 96 -9.83 21.83 -11.33
N ILE A 97 -9.03 22.48 -10.47
CA ILE A 97 -9.39 23.71 -9.77
C ILE A 97 -8.35 24.78 -10.10
N PRO A 98 -8.73 25.90 -10.75
CA PRO A 98 -7.79 26.97 -11.01
C PRO A 98 -7.20 27.53 -9.69
N PRO A 99 -5.89 27.77 -9.59
CA PRO A 99 -5.25 28.22 -8.35
C PRO A 99 -5.88 29.46 -7.71
N LYS A 100 -6.29 30.42 -8.55
CA LYS A 100 -6.99 31.64 -8.11
C LYS A 100 -8.34 31.33 -7.44
N VAL A 101 -9.03 30.27 -7.87
CA VAL A 101 -10.28 29.83 -7.24
C VAL A 101 -9.99 29.21 -5.88
N SER A 102 -8.98 28.35 -5.77
CA SER A 102 -8.56 27.73 -4.50
C SER A 102 -8.21 28.78 -3.44
N ILE A 103 -7.42 29.80 -3.83
CA ILE A 103 -7.03 30.92 -2.96
C ILE A 103 -8.27 31.73 -2.53
N ASN A 104 -9.11 32.15 -3.47
CA ASN A 104 -10.30 32.95 -3.16
C ASN A 104 -11.27 32.21 -2.24
N GLU A 105 -11.50 30.92 -2.47
CA GLU A 105 -12.40 30.13 -1.63
C GLU A 105 -11.83 29.97 -0.21
N ALA A 106 -10.53 29.73 -0.07
CA ALA A 106 -9.88 29.67 1.24
C ALA A 106 -9.98 31.00 2.02
N ILE A 107 -9.85 32.14 1.33
CA ILE A 107 -10.00 33.47 1.94
C ILE A 107 -11.43 33.69 2.45
N GLU A 108 -12.44 33.31 1.66
CA GLU A 108 -13.84 33.46 2.07
C GLU A 108 -14.18 32.54 3.24
N LEU A 109 -13.64 31.31 3.28
CA LEU A 109 -13.77 30.42 4.44
C LEU A 109 -13.13 31.02 5.69
N ALA A 110 -11.94 31.62 5.57
CA ALA A 110 -11.25 32.26 6.68
C ALA A 110 -12.02 33.47 7.23
N LYS A 111 -12.60 34.31 6.34
CA LYS A 111 -13.48 35.42 6.75
C LYS A 111 -14.74 34.93 7.45
N LYS A 112 -15.28 33.78 7.03
CA LYS A 112 -16.53 33.22 7.55
C LYS A 112 -16.38 32.52 8.90
N TYR A 113 -15.30 31.75 9.09
CA TYR A 113 -15.15 30.84 10.24
C TYR A 113 -14.04 31.23 11.22
N SER A 114 -13.23 32.24 10.91
CA SER A 114 -12.09 32.65 11.75
C SER A 114 -12.14 34.15 12.08
N THR A 115 -10.99 34.75 12.38
CA THR A 115 -10.91 36.15 12.83
C THR A 115 -10.97 37.15 11.67
N LYS A 116 -11.25 38.42 11.98
CA LYS A 116 -11.25 39.52 10.99
C LYS A 116 -9.92 39.66 10.22
N LYS A 117 -8.80 39.19 10.77
CA LYS A 117 -7.46 39.26 10.14
C LYS A 117 -7.08 37.96 9.40
N SER A 118 -7.81 36.88 9.60
CA SER A 118 -7.45 35.56 9.06
C SER A 118 -7.53 35.49 7.53
N GLY A 119 -8.44 36.22 6.88
CA GLY A 119 -8.51 36.29 5.42
C GLY A 119 -7.21 36.82 4.78
N THR A 120 -6.64 37.90 5.32
CA THR A 120 -5.37 38.47 4.82
C THR A 120 -4.20 37.55 5.10
N PHE A 121 -4.19 36.88 6.26
CA PHE A 121 -3.18 35.90 6.63
C PHE A 121 -3.18 34.69 5.68
N VAL A 122 -4.35 34.08 5.46
CA VAL A 122 -4.51 32.94 4.56
C VAL A 122 -4.11 33.30 3.14
N ASN A 123 -4.52 34.48 2.63
CA ASN A 123 -4.08 34.96 1.32
C ASN A 123 -2.56 35.02 1.23
N GLY A 124 -1.89 35.65 2.22
CA GLY A 124 -0.44 35.82 2.21
C GLY A 124 0.34 34.50 2.22
N ILE A 125 -0.14 33.49 2.95
CA ILE A 125 0.50 32.16 2.99
C ILE A 125 0.27 31.39 1.69
N LEU A 126 -0.97 31.34 1.19
CA LEU A 126 -1.27 30.61 -0.03
C LEU A 126 -0.62 31.25 -1.26
N ASP A 127 -0.52 32.58 -1.32
CA ASP A 127 0.22 33.29 -2.39
C ASP A 127 1.72 32.92 -2.37
N LYS A 128 2.35 32.87 -1.20
CA LYS A 128 3.75 32.43 -1.05
C LYS A 128 3.93 30.98 -1.48
N ILE A 129 3.06 30.08 -1.04
CA ILE A 129 3.11 28.66 -1.41
C ILE A 129 2.92 28.49 -2.91
N TYR A 130 1.95 29.17 -3.51
CA TYR A 130 1.73 29.09 -4.95
C TYR A 130 2.91 29.68 -5.73
N THR A 131 3.55 30.73 -5.24
CA THR A 131 4.74 31.32 -5.88
C THR A 131 5.97 30.42 -5.76
N GLN A 132 6.13 29.72 -4.64
CA GLN A 132 7.32 28.91 -4.34
C GLN A 132 7.21 27.46 -4.84
N TYR A 133 6.00 26.89 -4.81
CA TYR A 133 5.75 25.47 -5.09
C TYR A 133 4.72 25.24 -6.21
N GLY A 134 4.00 26.27 -6.66
CA GLY A 134 3.19 26.22 -7.87
C GLY A 134 3.99 26.62 -9.11
N ASN A 135 3.44 26.35 -10.31
CA ASN A 135 4.06 26.62 -11.62
C ASN A 135 4.20 28.13 -11.99
N GLY A 136 4.53 29.02 -11.04
CA GLY A 136 4.93 30.41 -11.28
C GLY A 136 4.08 31.52 -10.64
N LYS A 137 4.62 32.75 -10.64
CA LYS A 137 3.98 33.99 -10.14
C LYS A 137 2.57 34.15 -10.73
N LEU A 138 1.59 34.50 -9.89
CA LEU A 138 0.28 35.00 -10.32
C LEU A 138 0.45 36.15 -11.33
N LEU A 139 0.43 35.82 -12.63
CA LEU A 139 0.23 36.81 -13.67
C LEU A 139 -1.23 37.23 -13.62
N LYS A 140 -1.43 38.51 -13.31
CA LYS A 140 -2.67 39.20 -13.64
C LYS A 140 -2.89 39.03 -15.14
N ASP A 141 -4.03 38.42 -15.48
CA ASP A 141 -4.70 38.40 -16.79
C ASP A 141 -3.94 37.78 -17.97
N ALA A 142 -4.37 36.58 -18.42
CA ALA A 142 -4.79 36.28 -19.81
C ALA A 142 -4.78 34.76 -20.14
N LYS A 143 -5.94 34.32 -20.65
CA LYS A 143 -6.27 33.23 -21.60
C LYS A 143 -5.45 31.92 -21.67
N SER A 144 -6.23 30.83 -21.55
CA SER A 144 -5.99 29.38 -21.71
C SER A 144 -5.03 28.92 -22.82
N ILE A 145 -4.13 28.01 -22.46
CA ILE A 145 -3.47 27.03 -23.36
C ILE A 145 -3.50 25.65 -22.67
N SER A 146 -3.78 24.59 -23.43
CA SER A 146 -4.03 23.22 -22.96
C SER A 146 -2.78 22.49 -22.43
N ILE A 147 -2.88 21.90 -21.23
CA ILE A 147 -1.81 21.19 -20.53
C ILE A 147 -1.99 19.69 -20.73
N GLN A 148 -1.36 19.12 -21.75
CA GLN A 148 -1.35 17.66 -21.94
C GLN A 148 0.07 17.07 -22.03
N GLN A 149 1.12 17.82 -21.66
CA GLN A 149 2.50 17.40 -21.96
C GLN A 149 3.59 17.67 -20.93
N ILE A 150 3.29 17.91 -19.64
CA ILE A 150 4.37 18.06 -18.64
C ILE A 150 3.96 17.46 -17.28
N ILE A 151 4.11 16.14 -17.13
CA ILE A 151 4.29 15.47 -15.82
C ILE A 151 5.64 14.76 -15.94
N PRO A 152 6.63 15.00 -15.06
CA PRO A 152 7.87 14.23 -15.09
C PRO A 152 7.54 12.78 -14.75
N GLU A 153 7.82 11.86 -15.68
CA GLU A 153 7.71 10.42 -15.43
C GLU A 153 8.70 10.02 -14.33
N ILE A 154 8.22 9.25 -13.34
CA ILE A 154 9.11 8.64 -12.33
C ILE A 154 10.02 7.65 -13.05
N ASP A 155 11.33 7.84 -12.93
CA ASP A 155 12.29 6.83 -13.36
C ASP A 155 12.34 5.70 -12.33
N TYR A 156 11.71 4.58 -12.68
CA TYR A 156 11.70 3.38 -11.84
C TYR A 156 13.01 2.58 -11.91
N GLY A 157 13.92 2.87 -12.86
CA GLY A 157 15.20 2.16 -13.01
C GLY A 157 15.07 0.63 -12.96
N ASN A 158 16.06 -0.07 -12.40
CA ASN A 158 15.91 -1.52 -12.17
C ASN A 158 15.09 -1.76 -10.90
N ALA A 159 14.17 -2.73 -10.96
CA ALA A 159 13.23 -3.01 -9.89
C ALA A 159 13.22 -4.47 -9.43
N ASP A 160 13.15 -4.70 -8.13
CA ASP A 160 12.84 -6.00 -7.52
C ASP A 160 11.48 -5.93 -6.83
N LEU A 161 10.46 -6.56 -7.43
CA LEU A 161 9.06 -6.39 -7.04
C LEU A 161 8.53 -7.53 -6.16
N HIS A 162 9.38 -8.41 -5.64
CA HIS A 162 8.93 -9.54 -4.82
C HIS A 162 9.91 -9.80 -3.69
N ILE A 163 9.65 -9.21 -2.53
CA ILE A 163 10.54 -9.25 -1.36
C ILE A 163 9.73 -9.43 -0.09
N HIS A 164 10.11 -10.42 0.74
CA HIS A 164 9.52 -10.68 2.05
C HIS A 164 10.43 -10.20 3.18
N THR A 165 9.81 -9.74 4.26
CA THR A 165 10.47 -9.26 5.48
C THR A 165 10.07 -10.11 6.69
N ASN A 166 10.62 -9.79 7.84
CA ASN A 166 10.22 -10.38 9.12
C ASN A 166 8.80 -9.98 9.58
N TYR A 167 8.05 -9.21 8.78
CA TYR A 167 6.61 -9.01 8.97
C TYR A 167 5.78 -10.15 8.33
N SER A 168 6.39 -11.09 7.62
CA SER A 168 5.75 -12.34 7.25
C SER A 168 6.67 -13.53 7.53
N ASP A 169 7.28 -14.12 6.51
CA ASP A 169 8.19 -15.26 6.63
C ASP A 169 9.60 -15.02 6.07
N GLY A 170 9.95 -13.78 5.74
CA GLY A 170 11.34 -13.35 5.59
C GLY A 170 12.06 -13.23 6.94
N THR A 171 13.38 -13.04 6.90
CA THR A 171 14.20 -12.89 8.12
C THR A 171 14.76 -11.48 8.34
N MET A 172 14.78 -10.63 7.30
CA MET A 172 15.29 -9.26 7.42
C MET A 172 14.19 -8.27 7.79
N ALA A 173 14.53 -7.27 8.60
CA ALA A 173 13.64 -6.15 8.87
C ALA A 173 13.47 -5.27 7.62
N PRO A 174 12.29 -4.63 7.42
CA PRO A 174 12.03 -3.76 6.26
C PRO A 174 13.08 -2.66 6.06
N GLU A 175 13.59 -2.08 7.15
CA GLU A 175 14.63 -1.05 7.13
C GLU A 175 15.96 -1.59 6.58
N ALA A 176 16.33 -2.81 7.00
CA ALA A 176 17.53 -3.47 6.51
C ALA A 176 17.40 -3.85 5.03
N VAL A 177 16.20 -4.21 4.57
CA VAL A 177 15.90 -4.46 3.15
C VAL A 177 16.08 -3.18 2.33
N VAL A 178 15.59 -2.04 2.82
CA VAL A 178 15.78 -0.73 2.16
C VAL A 178 17.26 -0.37 2.04
N ASP A 179 18.04 -0.51 3.12
CA ASP A 179 19.47 -0.22 3.10
C ASP A 179 20.23 -1.15 2.15
N GLU A 180 19.88 -2.44 2.14
CA GLU A 180 20.48 -3.42 1.25
C GLU A 180 20.14 -3.15 -0.23
N ALA A 181 18.90 -2.77 -0.55
CA ALA A 181 18.49 -2.40 -1.91
C ALA A 181 19.29 -1.19 -2.42
N ILE A 182 19.49 -0.16 -1.58
CA ILE A 182 20.30 1.01 -1.91
C ILE A 182 21.76 0.61 -2.11
N ARG A 183 22.31 -0.24 -1.23
CA ARG A 183 23.68 -0.74 -1.32
C ARG A 183 23.92 -1.51 -2.63
N LEU A 184 22.92 -2.25 -3.09
CA LEU A 184 22.94 -2.99 -4.36
C LEU A 184 22.69 -2.10 -5.59
N GLY A 185 22.35 -0.82 -5.40
CA GLY A 185 22.10 0.13 -6.48
C GLY A 185 20.78 -0.11 -7.22
N ILE A 186 19.81 -0.76 -6.58
CA ILE A 186 18.45 -0.94 -7.13
C ILE A 186 17.70 0.38 -7.01
N SER A 187 16.94 0.74 -8.04
CA SER A 187 16.19 2.01 -8.06
C SER A 187 14.79 1.86 -7.46
N THR A 188 14.19 0.68 -7.56
CA THR A 188 12.82 0.42 -7.08
C THR A 188 12.70 -0.94 -6.39
N ILE A 189 11.99 -0.99 -5.26
CA ILE A 189 11.59 -2.25 -4.63
C ILE A 189 10.10 -2.27 -4.32
N SER A 190 9.54 -3.47 -4.14
CA SER A 190 8.25 -3.66 -3.48
C SER A 190 8.38 -4.69 -2.38
N ILE A 191 7.95 -4.33 -1.17
CA ILE A 191 7.78 -5.30 -0.08
C ILE A 191 6.42 -5.94 -0.26
N THR A 192 6.39 -7.27 -0.35
CA THR A 192 5.21 -8.06 -0.70
C THR A 192 4.96 -9.15 0.34
N ASP A 193 5.05 -8.78 1.62
CA ASP A 193 4.84 -9.69 2.74
C ASP A 193 3.49 -10.44 2.65
N HIS A 194 3.49 -11.70 3.09
CA HIS A 194 2.30 -12.53 3.08
C HIS A 194 1.18 -12.02 4.01
N ASP A 195 0.03 -11.70 3.42
CA ASP A 195 -1.19 -11.26 4.11
C ASP A 195 -0.97 -10.14 5.15
N THR A 196 -0.03 -9.23 4.90
CA THR A 196 0.12 -8.01 5.70
C THR A 196 0.70 -6.88 4.87
N ILE A 197 0.45 -5.64 5.30
CA ILE A 197 1.05 -4.43 4.75
C ILE A 197 2.03 -3.77 5.73
N ASP A 198 2.18 -4.30 6.95
CA ASP A 198 2.96 -3.65 8.00
C ASP A 198 4.44 -3.49 7.62
N GLY A 199 5.00 -4.50 6.93
CA GLY A 199 6.36 -4.46 6.42
C GLY A 199 6.56 -3.37 5.35
N VAL A 200 5.62 -3.23 4.42
CA VAL A 200 5.71 -2.17 3.40
C VAL A 200 5.48 -0.78 3.98
N VAL A 201 4.63 -0.64 5.01
CA VAL A 201 4.45 0.63 5.74
C VAL A 201 5.75 1.04 6.42
N ALA A 202 6.43 0.12 7.11
CA ALA A 202 7.70 0.38 7.75
C ALA A 202 8.81 0.73 6.74
N ALA A 203 8.94 -0.05 5.66
CA ALA A 203 9.88 0.25 4.58
C ALA A 203 9.62 1.62 3.96
N TRP A 204 8.36 1.93 3.63
CA TRP A 204 7.99 3.20 3.00
C TRP A 204 8.28 4.41 3.91
N GLN A 205 8.05 4.30 5.21
CA GLN A 205 8.39 5.34 6.18
C GLN A 205 9.90 5.53 6.30
N TYR A 206 10.66 4.44 6.38
CA TYR A 206 12.11 4.47 6.52
C TYR A 206 12.84 4.92 5.24
N GLY A 207 12.26 4.64 4.07
CA GLY A 207 12.77 5.06 2.77
C GLY A 207 12.51 6.52 2.40
N GLN A 208 11.70 7.26 3.17
CA GLN A 208 11.44 8.68 2.89
C GLN A 208 12.74 9.48 2.82
N GLY A 209 12.93 10.23 1.72
CA GLY A 209 14.12 11.04 1.48
C GLY A 209 15.37 10.25 1.05
N LYS A 210 15.28 8.91 0.90
CA LYS A 210 16.34 8.09 0.31
C LYS A 210 16.16 7.99 -1.20
N ASN A 211 17.25 7.72 -1.91
CA ASN A 211 17.23 7.53 -3.37
C ASN A 211 16.77 6.10 -3.74
N LEU A 212 15.56 5.73 -3.34
CA LEU A 212 14.94 4.43 -3.59
C LEU A 212 13.42 4.59 -3.70
N ASN A 213 12.83 4.14 -4.80
CA ASN A 213 11.39 4.05 -4.94
C ASN A 213 10.88 2.81 -4.19
N ILE A 214 9.88 2.98 -3.33
CA ILE A 214 9.24 1.87 -2.62
C ILE A 214 7.78 1.81 -3.06
N ILE A 215 7.44 0.78 -3.82
CA ILE A 215 6.07 0.54 -4.28
C ILE A 215 5.31 -0.19 -3.18
N PRO A 216 4.19 0.38 -2.66
CA PRO A 216 3.30 -0.32 -1.75
C PRO A 216 2.83 -1.63 -2.36
N GLY A 217 3.07 -2.74 -1.67
CA GLY A 217 2.72 -4.07 -2.13
C GLY A 217 2.38 -5.02 -0.99
N LEU A 218 1.86 -6.19 -1.37
CA LEU A 218 1.62 -7.34 -0.51
C LEU A 218 1.49 -8.61 -1.36
N GLU A 219 1.59 -9.78 -0.74
CA GLU A 219 1.22 -11.04 -1.37
C GLU A 219 0.04 -11.67 -0.61
N LEU A 220 -1.13 -11.70 -1.22
CA LEU A 220 -2.30 -12.36 -0.66
C LEU A 220 -2.23 -13.86 -0.94
N SER A 221 -2.28 -14.67 0.13
CA SER A 221 -2.50 -16.11 -0.06
C SER A 221 -3.97 -16.38 -0.35
N SER A 222 -4.23 -17.07 -1.46
CA SER A 222 -5.56 -17.54 -1.83
C SER A 222 -5.56 -19.05 -2.05
N TYR A 223 -6.72 -19.68 -1.98
CA TYR A 223 -6.84 -21.12 -2.16
C TYR A 223 -7.83 -21.46 -3.25
N LEU A 224 -7.38 -22.30 -4.16
CA LEU A 224 -8.19 -22.91 -5.21
C LEU A 224 -7.89 -24.40 -5.17
N SER A 225 -8.86 -25.26 -4.88
CA SER A 225 -8.59 -26.69 -4.72
C SER A 225 -7.74 -27.26 -5.88
N PRO A 226 -6.69 -28.07 -5.61
CA PRO A 226 -6.26 -28.57 -4.31
C PRO A 226 -5.14 -27.76 -3.63
N SER A 227 -4.70 -26.63 -4.20
CA SER A 227 -3.49 -25.92 -3.75
C SER A 227 -3.71 -24.41 -3.54
N GLU A 228 -2.74 -23.76 -2.91
CA GLU A 228 -2.70 -22.31 -2.86
C GLU A 228 -2.37 -21.72 -4.24
N VAL A 229 -2.85 -20.48 -4.45
CA VAL A 229 -2.51 -19.58 -5.54
C VAL A 229 -2.22 -18.24 -4.88
N HIS A 230 -1.06 -17.64 -5.16
CA HIS A 230 -0.69 -16.37 -4.55
C HIS A 230 -0.87 -15.22 -5.53
N ILE A 231 -1.46 -14.12 -5.05
CA ILE A 231 -1.74 -12.93 -5.83
C ILE A 231 -0.96 -11.77 -5.21
N LEU A 232 -0.02 -11.23 -5.96
CA LEU A 232 0.70 -10.01 -5.63
C LEU A 232 -0.19 -8.81 -5.89
N GLY A 233 -0.21 -7.86 -4.96
CA GLY A 233 -0.82 -6.55 -5.13
C GLY A 233 0.26 -5.48 -5.19
N TYR A 234 0.20 -4.60 -6.18
CA TYR A 234 1.12 -3.47 -6.32
C TYR A 234 0.38 -2.14 -6.37
N PHE A 235 1.04 -1.07 -5.92
CA PHE A 235 0.46 0.28 -5.86
C PHE A 235 -0.83 0.37 -5.04
N ILE A 236 -1.01 -0.56 -4.11
CA ILE A 236 -2.18 -0.61 -3.24
C ILE A 236 -2.26 0.60 -2.32
N ASP A 237 -3.47 1.09 -2.08
CA ASP A 237 -3.77 2.00 -0.99
C ASP A 237 -3.71 1.24 0.34
N ILE A 238 -2.60 1.42 1.05
CA ILE A 238 -2.36 0.87 2.39
C ILE A 238 -3.35 1.37 3.44
N HIS A 239 -4.16 2.39 3.14
CA HIS A 239 -5.23 2.91 4.00
C HIS A 239 -6.63 2.43 3.60
N ASN A 240 -6.75 1.58 2.58
CA ASN A 240 -8.03 0.99 2.19
C ASN A 240 -8.63 0.15 3.34
N VAL A 241 -9.86 0.49 3.73
CA VAL A 241 -10.55 -0.08 4.90
C VAL A 241 -10.90 -1.56 4.68
N SER A 242 -11.35 -1.93 3.47
CA SER A 242 -11.70 -3.30 3.12
C SER A 242 -10.48 -4.21 3.25
N LEU A 243 -9.35 -3.80 2.68
CA LEU A 243 -8.07 -4.50 2.74
C LEU A 243 -7.63 -4.68 4.19
N GLN A 244 -7.49 -3.61 4.97
CA GLN A 244 -7.06 -3.70 6.37
C GLN A 244 -7.96 -4.61 7.21
N LYS A 245 -9.28 -4.55 7.00
CA LYS A 245 -10.23 -5.42 7.69
C LYS A 245 -9.99 -6.90 7.35
N ILE A 246 -9.81 -7.23 6.08
CA ILE A 246 -9.58 -8.62 5.64
C ILE A 246 -8.22 -9.12 6.14
N LEU A 247 -7.17 -8.30 6.08
CA LEU A 247 -5.84 -8.67 6.60
C LEU A 247 -5.89 -8.94 8.11
N LYS A 248 -6.60 -8.12 8.87
CA LYS A 248 -6.81 -8.34 10.32
C LYS A 248 -7.53 -9.66 10.59
N LEU A 249 -8.61 -9.96 9.86
CA LEU A 249 -9.33 -11.23 10.00
C LEU A 249 -8.45 -12.44 9.62
N SER A 250 -7.66 -12.32 8.55
CA SER A 250 -6.69 -13.34 8.13
C SER A 250 -5.65 -13.61 9.23
N HIS A 251 -5.13 -12.54 9.87
CA HIS A 251 -4.21 -12.65 10.98
C HIS A 251 -4.83 -13.39 12.18
N GLU A 252 -6.05 -13.02 12.60
CA GLU A 252 -6.76 -13.70 13.70
C GLU A 252 -7.00 -15.19 13.40
N ASP A 253 -7.34 -15.53 12.16
CA ASP A 253 -7.55 -16.93 11.75
C ASP A 253 -6.23 -17.71 11.68
N ARG A 254 -5.11 -17.06 11.34
CA ARG A 254 -3.77 -17.67 11.41
C ARG A 254 -3.37 -18.02 12.84
N LEU A 255 -3.67 -17.16 13.82
CA LEU A 255 -3.43 -17.45 15.24
C LEU A 255 -4.22 -18.69 15.70
N LYS A 256 -5.53 -18.72 15.42
CA LYS A 256 -6.40 -19.88 15.74
C LYS A 256 -5.90 -21.15 15.07
N ARG A 257 -5.45 -21.05 13.82
CA ARG A 257 -4.90 -22.16 13.05
C ARG A 257 -3.64 -22.73 13.70
N ILE A 258 -2.74 -21.89 14.21
CA ILE A 258 -1.52 -22.36 14.90
C ILE A 258 -1.88 -23.12 16.17
N TYR A 259 -2.79 -22.60 16.99
CA TYR A 259 -3.27 -23.34 18.16
C TYR A 259 -3.82 -24.71 17.76
N ALA A 260 -4.67 -24.78 16.72
CA ALA A 260 -5.21 -26.05 16.24
C ALA A 260 -4.12 -27.02 15.72
N MET A 261 -3.08 -26.50 15.06
CA MET A 261 -1.94 -27.33 14.61
C MET A 261 -1.14 -27.87 15.81
N VAL A 262 -0.88 -27.04 16.82
CA VAL A 262 -0.17 -27.46 18.03
C VAL A 262 -0.94 -28.51 18.81
N GLU A 263 -2.28 -28.38 18.92
CA GLU A 263 -3.11 -29.42 19.54
C GLU A 263 -3.02 -30.75 18.80
N LYS A 264 -3.01 -30.74 17.46
CA LYS A 264 -2.78 -31.96 16.67
C LYS A 264 -1.38 -32.54 16.88
N LEU A 265 -0.36 -31.69 16.93
CA LEU A 265 1.03 -32.11 17.20
C LEU A 265 1.17 -32.75 18.58
N ARG A 266 0.50 -32.21 19.61
CA ARG A 266 0.46 -32.80 20.95
C ARG A 266 -0.08 -34.23 20.92
N GLY A 267 -1.14 -34.48 20.16
CA GLY A 267 -1.69 -35.83 19.94
C GLY A 267 -0.72 -36.80 19.24
N LEU A 268 0.35 -36.30 18.64
CA LEU A 268 1.42 -37.08 18.00
C LEU A 268 2.69 -37.15 18.87
N ASN A 269 2.61 -36.77 20.15
CA ASN A 269 3.74 -36.64 21.07
C ASN A 269 4.79 -35.60 20.65
N VAL A 270 4.39 -34.59 19.88
CA VAL A 270 5.21 -33.41 19.56
C VAL A 270 4.72 -32.25 20.40
N ASN A 271 5.39 -32.02 21.53
CA ASN A 271 5.04 -30.97 22.48
C ASN A 271 5.86 -29.72 22.19
N ILE A 272 5.21 -28.68 21.68
CA ILE A 272 5.76 -27.34 21.43
C ILE A 272 4.78 -26.29 21.96
N ASP A 273 5.29 -25.13 22.38
CA ASP A 273 4.48 -24.03 22.89
C ASP A 273 4.05 -23.09 21.74
N PRO A 274 2.75 -22.81 21.56
CA PRO A 274 2.29 -21.78 20.62
C PRO A 274 2.96 -20.41 20.84
N GLN A 275 3.29 -20.05 22.09
CA GLN A 275 3.89 -18.76 22.42
C GLN A 275 5.30 -18.61 21.83
N GLU A 276 6.06 -19.69 21.73
CA GLU A 276 7.37 -19.67 21.06
C GLU A 276 7.23 -19.44 19.57
N ILE A 277 6.19 -20.02 18.94
CA ILE A 277 5.88 -19.83 17.53
C ILE A 277 5.52 -18.37 17.25
N PHE A 278 4.72 -17.74 18.13
CA PHE A 278 4.39 -16.31 18.02
C PHE A 278 5.60 -15.42 18.29
N THR A 279 6.44 -15.78 19.27
CA THR A 279 7.69 -15.06 19.54
C THR A 279 8.62 -15.10 18.33
N LEU A 280 8.71 -16.26 17.68
CA LEU A 280 9.51 -16.44 16.47
C LEU A 280 8.97 -15.65 15.28
N ALA A 281 7.65 -15.57 15.13
CA ALA A 281 7.01 -14.71 14.12
C ALA A 281 7.19 -13.22 14.42
N GLY A 282 7.39 -12.85 15.69
CA GLY A 282 7.65 -11.48 16.11
C GLY A 282 6.48 -10.54 15.78
N LYS A 283 6.77 -9.51 14.99
CA LYS A 283 5.75 -8.56 14.49
C LYS A 283 5.01 -9.07 13.25
N GLY A 284 5.42 -10.22 12.71
CA GLY A 284 4.93 -10.73 11.45
C GLY A 284 3.74 -11.68 11.53
N SER A 285 3.21 -12.01 10.36
CA SER A 285 2.08 -12.93 10.17
C SER A 285 2.53 -14.37 10.43
N PRO A 286 2.08 -15.00 11.53
CA PRO A 286 2.58 -16.32 11.89
C PRO A 286 2.00 -17.39 10.94
N GLY A 287 2.72 -18.51 10.77
CA GLY A 287 2.44 -19.46 9.69
C GLY A 287 3.13 -20.79 9.86
N ARG A 288 2.95 -21.70 8.90
CA ARG A 288 3.53 -23.07 8.94
C ARG A 288 5.04 -23.07 9.03
N MET A 289 5.71 -22.11 8.40
CA MET A 289 7.16 -21.95 8.48
C MET A 289 7.63 -21.81 9.94
N HIS A 290 6.97 -20.96 10.72
CA HIS A 290 7.27 -20.77 12.14
C HIS A 290 7.03 -22.05 12.94
N VAL A 291 5.93 -22.78 12.66
CA VAL A 291 5.68 -24.10 13.29
C VAL A 291 6.78 -25.10 12.94
N ALA A 292 7.19 -25.16 11.66
CA ALA A 292 8.21 -26.08 11.18
C ALA A 292 9.57 -25.82 11.84
N GLU A 293 9.92 -24.54 11.99
CA GLU A 293 11.14 -24.08 12.65
C GLU A 293 11.12 -24.43 14.14
N THR A 294 10.01 -24.25 14.84
CA THR A 294 9.88 -24.66 16.25
C THR A 294 10.00 -26.17 16.43
N ILE A 295 9.35 -26.98 15.56
CA ILE A 295 9.48 -28.46 15.56
C ILE A 295 10.95 -28.87 15.39
N TRP A 296 11.65 -28.25 14.46
CA TRP A 296 13.07 -28.53 14.19
C TRP A 296 13.97 -28.11 15.36
N LYS A 297 13.79 -26.90 15.91
CA LYS A 297 14.57 -26.40 17.06
C LYS A 297 14.42 -27.27 18.31
N HIS A 298 13.29 -27.95 18.46
CA HIS A 298 13.05 -28.91 19.56
C HIS A 298 13.58 -30.33 19.27
N GLY A 299 14.20 -30.57 18.11
CA GLY A 299 14.80 -31.86 17.77
C GLY A 299 13.82 -32.94 17.32
N TYR A 300 12.56 -32.59 17.00
CA TYR A 300 11.58 -33.58 16.52
C TYR A 300 11.77 -33.98 15.04
N CYS A 301 12.58 -33.21 14.30
CA CYS A 301 12.97 -33.41 12.89
C CYS A 301 14.39 -32.88 12.69
N ASP A 302 15.11 -33.39 11.68
CA ASP A 302 16.50 -33.01 11.40
C ASP A 302 16.64 -31.62 10.77
N ASN A 303 15.58 -31.15 10.09
CA ASN A 303 15.53 -29.87 9.41
C ASN A 303 14.07 -29.41 9.20
N ILE A 304 13.90 -28.17 8.74
CA ILE A 304 12.59 -27.56 8.45
C ILE A 304 11.77 -28.39 7.45
N LEU A 305 12.40 -28.89 6.39
CA LEU A 305 11.72 -29.72 5.37
C LEU A 305 11.18 -31.02 5.97
N GLY A 306 11.89 -31.61 6.93
CA GLY A 306 11.45 -32.76 7.71
C GLY A 306 10.18 -32.47 8.48
N SER A 307 10.08 -31.30 9.12
CA SER A 307 8.87 -30.86 9.82
C SER A 307 7.66 -30.76 8.90
N PHE A 308 7.83 -30.20 7.70
CA PHE A 308 6.78 -30.16 6.67
C PHE A 308 6.37 -31.56 6.21
N SER A 309 7.34 -32.38 5.83
CA SER A 309 7.09 -33.71 5.27
C SER A 309 6.41 -34.65 6.27
N LYS A 310 6.80 -34.56 7.54
CA LYS A 310 6.32 -35.47 8.59
C LYS A 310 5.00 -35.04 9.22
N TYR A 311 4.79 -33.73 9.43
CA TYR A 311 3.69 -33.27 10.29
C TYR A 311 2.73 -32.27 9.63
N ILE A 312 3.24 -31.20 9.01
CA ILE A 312 2.44 -30.00 8.75
C ILE A 312 2.24 -29.62 7.27
N GLY A 313 2.79 -30.42 6.34
CA GLY A 313 2.53 -30.29 4.91
C GLY A 313 1.06 -30.55 4.57
N ASP A 314 0.62 -30.30 3.33
CA ASP A 314 -0.81 -30.33 2.96
C ASP A 314 -1.51 -31.68 3.20
N LYS A 315 -0.75 -32.76 3.26
CA LYS A 315 -1.22 -34.13 3.58
C LYS A 315 -0.79 -34.61 4.97
N GLY A 316 -0.16 -33.74 5.76
CA GLY A 316 0.42 -34.06 7.05
C GLY A 316 -0.65 -34.23 8.13
N PRO A 317 -0.39 -35.06 9.16
CA PRO A 317 -1.36 -35.37 10.21
C PRO A 317 -1.74 -34.16 11.08
N ALA A 318 -0.84 -33.18 11.21
CA ALA A 318 -1.07 -31.94 11.92
C ALA A 318 -1.50 -30.77 11.02
N TYR A 319 -1.80 -31.03 9.74
CA TYR A 319 -2.31 -30.01 8.84
C TYR A 319 -3.68 -29.50 9.27
N VAL A 320 -3.83 -28.17 9.27
CA VAL A 320 -5.11 -27.50 9.45
C VAL A 320 -5.32 -26.62 8.22
N PRO A 321 -6.45 -26.72 7.51
CA PRO A 321 -6.70 -25.88 6.34
C PRO A 321 -6.76 -24.41 6.74
N LYS A 322 -6.18 -23.53 5.92
CA LYS A 322 -6.28 -22.08 6.11
C LYS A 322 -7.67 -21.63 5.65
N LYS A 323 -8.40 -20.90 6.49
CA LYS A 323 -9.53 -20.12 6.01
C LYS A 323 -8.96 -18.92 5.27
N THR A 324 -9.09 -18.91 3.95
CA THR A 324 -8.41 -17.94 3.10
C THR A 324 -9.31 -17.52 1.96
N LEU A 325 -8.96 -16.41 1.33
CA LEU A 325 -9.66 -15.92 0.15
C LEU A 325 -9.57 -16.95 -0.97
N ASN A 326 -10.58 -17.02 -1.83
CA ASN A 326 -10.38 -17.60 -3.15
C ASN A 326 -9.62 -16.60 -4.05
N PRO A 327 -9.05 -17.02 -5.21
CA PRO A 327 -8.28 -16.11 -6.06
C PRO A 327 -9.08 -14.91 -6.57
N GLN A 328 -10.37 -15.08 -6.88
CA GLN A 328 -11.24 -13.98 -7.29
C GLN A 328 -11.33 -12.91 -6.20
N GLN A 329 -11.61 -13.31 -4.96
CA GLN A 329 -11.70 -12.40 -3.82
C GLN A 329 -10.37 -11.68 -3.55
N ALA A 330 -9.23 -12.35 -3.75
CA ALA A 330 -7.92 -11.72 -3.59
C ALA A 330 -7.68 -10.65 -4.66
N ILE A 331 -8.02 -10.94 -5.93
CA ILE A 331 -7.93 -9.98 -7.04
C ILE A 331 -8.86 -8.78 -6.79
N GLU A 332 -10.13 -9.03 -6.48
CA GLU A 332 -11.12 -7.98 -6.19
C GLU A 332 -10.69 -7.09 -5.03
N LEU A 333 -10.09 -7.66 -3.97
CA LEU A 333 -9.61 -6.91 -2.83
C LEU A 333 -8.43 -5.98 -3.18
N ILE A 334 -7.51 -6.43 -4.04
CA ILE A 334 -6.39 -5.61 -4.51
C ILE A 334 -6.90 -4.47 -5.39
N ILE A 335 -7.86 -4.75 -6.27
CA ILE A 335 -8.49 -3.74 -7.14
C ILE A 335 -9.28 -2.73 -6.31
N ASP A 336 -10.04 -3.16 -5.29
CA ASP A 336 -10.75 -2.26 -4.36
C ASP A 336 -9.78 -1.34 -3.61
N ALA A 337 -8.58 -1.84 -3.31
CA ALA A 337 -7.48 -1.04 -2.77
C ALA A 337 -6.77 -0.15 -3.82
N GLY A 338 -7.28 -0.03 -5.05
CA GLY A 338 -6.70 0.80 -6.11
C GLY A 338 -5.36 0.28 -6.65
N GLY A 339 -5.03 -0.98 -6.34
CA GLY A 339 -3.79 -1.63 -6.77
C GLY A 339 -3.96 -2.46 -8.04
N VAL A 340 -2.86 -3.10 -8.44
CA VAL A 340 -2.79 -3.98 -9.61
C VAL A 340 -2.57 -5.41 -9.15
N ALA A 341 -3.48 -6.30 -9.52
CA ALA A 341 -3.42 -7.71 -9.15
C ALA A 341 -2.56 -8.52 -10.14
N VAL A 342 -1.58 -9.25 -9.61
CA VAL A 342 -0.56 -9.98 -10.38
C VAL A 342 -0.44 -11.42 -9.88
N LEU A 343 -0.41 -12.39 -10.79
CA LEU A 343 -0.22 -13.79 -10.43
C LEU A 343 1.24 -14.06 -10.08
N ALA A 344 1.51 -14.49 -8.85
CA ALA A 344 2.86 -14.78 -8.35
C ALA A 344 3.37 -16.13 -8.84
N HIS A 345 4.68 -16.19 -9.17
CA HIS A 345 5.49 -17.37 -9.48
C HIS A 345 4.74 -18.57 -10.10
N PRO A 346 3.97 -18.37 -11.19
CA PRO A 346 3.12 -19.42 -11.75
C PRO A 346 3.89 -20.67 -12.18
N GLY A 347 5.20 -20.57 -12.42
CA GLY A 347 6.06 -21.71 -12.73
C GLY A 347 6.25 -22.70 -11.57
N LEU A 348 6.07 -22.26 -10.32
CA LEU A 348 6.12 -23.13 -9.15
C LEU A 348 4.82 -23.91 -8.98
N THR A 349 3.68 -23.26 -9.19
CA THR A 349 2.37 -23.89 -9.03
C THR A 349 2.00 -24.77 -10.23
N GLN A 350 2.46 -24.41 -11.44
CA GLN A 350 2.17 -25.11 -12.71
C GLN A 350 0.66 -25.24 -13.00
N ARG A 351 -0.11 -24.22 -12.62
CA ARG A 351 -1.57 -24.18 -12.75
C ARG A 351 -2.06 -23.26 -13.87
N ASP A 352 -1.40 -23.26 -15.00
CA ASP A 352 -1.71 -22.36 -16.13
C ASP A 352 -3.18 -22.34 -16.57
N HIS A 353 -3.89 -23.45 -16.40
CA HIS A 353 -5.31 -23.56 -16.73
C HIS A 353 -6.21 -22.56 -15.98
N VAL A 354 -5.78 -22.04 -14.82
CA VAL A 354 -6.58 -21.10 -14.04
C VAL A 354 -6.45 -19.67 -14.54
N ILE A 355 -5.41 -19.36 -15.34
CA ILE A 355 -5.05 -17.98 -15.70
C ILE A 355 -6.19 -17.30 -16.46
N GLU A 356 -6.86 -18.01 -17.36
CA GLU A 356 -8.00 -17.45 -18.13
C GLU A 356 -9.13 -16.99 -17.20
N ASP A 357 -9.44 -17.76 -16.16
CA ASP A 357 -10.48 -17.40 -15.20
C ASP A 357 -10.02 -16.25 -14.29
N LEU A 358 -8.74 -16.24 -13.88
CA LEU A 358 -8.19 -15.10 -13.14
C LEU A 358 -8.27 -13.80 -13.95
N VAL A 359 -8.00 -13.85 -15.27
CA VAL A 359 -8.17 -12.70 -16.17
C VAL A 359 -9.61 -12.22 -16.17
N LYS A 360 -10.61 -13.12 -16.21
CA LYS A 360 -12.03 -12.76 -16.10
C LYS A 360 -12.38 -12.10 -14.77
N TYR A 361 -11.67 -12.44 -13.69
CA TYR A 361 -11.82 -11.80 -12.38
C TYR A 361 -11.09 -10.46 -12.25
N GLY A 362 -10.35 -10.03 -13.27
CA GLY A 362 -9.63 -8.76 -13.28
C GLY A 362 -8.13 -8.86 -13.01
N LEU A 363 -7.51 -10.04 -13.17
CA LEU A 363 -6.05 -10.15 -13.13
C LEU A 363 -5.41 -9.23 -14.18
N GLN A 364 -4.43 -8.42 -13.77
CA GLN A 364 -3.82 -7.38 -14.61
C GLN A 364 -2.35 -7.65 -14.92
N GLY A 365 -1.70 -8.58 -14.22
CA GLY A 365 -0.32 -8.95 -14.50
C GLY A 365 0.02 -10.40 -14.14
N ILE A 366 1.22 -10.79 -14.54
CA ILE A 366 1.81 -12.11 -14.25
C ILE A 366 3.30 -11.98 -13.98
N GLU A 367 3.78 -12.67 -12.95
CA GLU A 367 5.20 -12.74 -12.64
C GLU A 367 5.90 -13.69 -13.62
N VAL A 368 6.71 -13.12 -14.50
CA VAL A 368 7.42 -13.86 -15.54
C VAL A 368 8.83 -14.17 -15.11
N TYR A 369 9.52 -13.20 -14.51
CA TYR A 369 10.90 -13.34 -14.09
C TYR A 369 10.95 -13.67 -12.60
N HIS A 370 11.46 -14.84 -12.29
CA HIS A 370 11.56 -15.37 -10.92
C HIS A 370 12.76 -16.32 -10.86
N PRO A 371 13.50 -16.44 -9.73
CA PRO A 371 14.71 -17.26 -9.68
C PRO A 371 14.50 -18.73 -10.05
N SER A 372 13.30 -19.26 -9.81
CA SER A 372 12.92 -20.64 -10.16
C SER A 372 12.38 -20.80 -11.59
N HIS A 373 12.24 -19.72 -12.36
CA HIS A 373 11.75 -19.80 -13.74
C HIS A 373 12.91 -20.01 -14.72
N ALA A 374 13.04 -21.24 -15.21
CA ALA A 374 13.95 -21.56 -16.31
C ALA A 374 13.60 -20.75 -17.58
N PRO A 375 14.53 -20.57 -18.53
CA PRO A 375 14.28 -19.78 -19.75
C PRO A 375 13.06 -20.22 -20.58
N GLN A 376 12.70 -21.51 -20.54
CA GLN A 376 11.49 -22.02 -21.19
C GLN A 376 10.21 -21.55 -20.49
N THR A 377 10.22 -21.54 -19.16
CA THR A 377 9.14 -21.01 -18.30
C THR A 377 8.95 -19.51 -18.53
N VAL A 378 10.03 -18.74 -18.59
CA VAL A 378 9.99 -17.31 -18.94
C VAL A 378 9.34 -17.10 -20.31
N LYS A 379 9.80 -17.83 -21.34
CA LYS A 379 9.21 -17.75 -22.70
C LYS A 379 7.72 -18.11 -22.73
N LYS A 380 7.30 -19.09 -21.92
CA LYS A 380 5.90 -19.50 -21.79
C LYS A 380 5.05 -18.36 -21.21
N TYR A 381 5.46 -17.78 -20.09
CA TYR A 381 4.69 -16.72 -19.43
C TYR A 381 4.73 -15.38 -20.17
N LEU A 382 5.79 -15.08 -20.93
CA LEU A 382 5.77 -13.95 -21.87
C LEU A 382 4.69 -14.11 -22.96
N LYS A 383 4.49 -15.34 -23.47
CA LYS A 383 3.42 -15.61 -24.46
C LYS A 383 2.04 -15.46 -23.83
N ILE A 384 1.85 -16.00 -22.64
CA ILE A 384 0.59 -15.89 -21.89
C ILE A 384 0.29 -14.42 -21.57
N ALA A 385 1.30 -13.66 -21.11
CA ALA A 385 1.15 -12.24 -20.82
C ALA A 385 0.70 -11.47 -22.06
N LYS A 386 1.31 -11.75 -23.22
CA LYS A 386 0.88 -11.15 -24.50
C LYS A 386 -0.52 -11.59 -24.92
N GLN A 387 -0.88 -12.86 -24.73
CA GLN A 387 -2.18 -13.41 -25.12
C GLN A 387 -3.34 -12.75 -24.37
N TYR A 388 -3.16 -12.48 -23.08
CA TYR A 388 -4.20 -11.92 -22.21
C TYR A 388 -4.02 -10.43 -21.89
N ASP A 389 -3.07 -9.75 -22.55
CA ASP A 389 -2.71 -8.35 -22.27
C ASP A 389 -2.39 -8.10 -20.78
N LEU A 390 -1.58 -8.98 -20.18
CA LEU A 390 -1.14 -8.86 -18.79
C LEU A 390 0.19 -8.10 -18.72
N ALA A 391 0.32 -7.24 -17.70
CA ALA A 391 1.60 -6.65 -17.33
C ALA A 391 2.60 -7.73 -16.90
N VAL A 392 3.86 -7.52 -17.24
CA VAL A 392 4.96 -8.44 -16.90
C VAL A 392 5.68 -7.92 -15.68
N THR A 393 5.82 -8.76 -14.65
CA THR A 393 6.59 -8.43 -13.44
C THR A 393 7.71 -9.44 -13.18
N GLY A 394 8.52 -9.14 -12.17
CA GLY A 394 9.51 -10.05 -11.64
C GLY A 394 10.14 -9.55 -10.35
N GLY A 395 10.69 -10.48 -9.60
CA GLY A 395 11.36 -10.21 -8.34
C GLY A 395 12.15 -11.41 -7.84
N SER A 396 12.89 -11.20 -6.77
CA SER A 396 13.78 -12.21 -6.20
C SER A 396 13.05 -13.26 -5.36
N ASP A 397 11.82 -12.99 -4.90
CA ASP A 397 11.15 -13.80 -3.88
C ASP A 397 12.03 -13.98 -2.63
N PHE A 398 12.71 -12.89 -2.24
CA PHE A 398 13.70 -12.88 -1.17
C PHE A 398 13.08 -13.17 0.20
N HIS A 399 13.69 -14.08 0.96
CA HIS A 399 13.28 -14.44 2.33
C HIS A 399 14.45 -14.40 3.35
N GLY A 400 15.59 -13.83 2.97
CA GLY A 400 16.79 -13.80 3.82
C GLY A 400 17.37 -15.19 4.09
N GLU A 401 17.72 -15.47 5.33
CA GLU A 401 18.43 -16.70 5.74
C GLU A 401 17.60 -17.98 5.48
N ARG A 402 16.29 -17.84 5.28
CA ARG A 402 15.39 -18.95 4.94
C ARG A 402 15.49 -19.37 3.46
N LYS A 403 15.95 -18.49 2.57
CA LYS A 403 16.25 -18.76 1.16
C LYS A 403 17.54 -18.03 0.75
N ILE A 404 18.68 -18.59 1.14
CA ILE A 404 20.00 -17.99 0.91
C ILE A 404 20.32 -17.81 -0.59
N ASP A 405 19.78 -18.67 -1.45
CA ASP A 405 20.08 -18.68 -2.89
C ASP A 405 19.33 -17.60 -3.70
N THR A 406 18.40 -16.88 -3.07
CA THR A 406 17.57 -15.84 -3.69
C THR A 406 17.76 -14.49 -3.00
N PRO A 407 18.98 -13.90 -3.02
CA PRO A 407 19.23 -12.58 -2.42
C PRO A 407 18.41 -11.49 -3.13
N ILE A 408 18.23 -10.35 -2.46
CA ILE A 408 17.65 -9.14 -3.08
C ILE A 408 18.39 -8.85 -4.39
N ALA A 409 17.66 -8.41 -5.42
CA ALA A 409 18.15 -8.16 -6.78
C ALA A 409 18.60 -9.40 -7.56
N LYS A 410 18.42 -10.62 -7.05
CA LYS A 410 18.74 -11.85 -7.81
C LYS A 410 18.03 -11.86 -9.17
N VAL A 411 16.81 -11.35 -9.20
CA VAL A 411 16.03 -11.07 -10.40
C VAL A 411 15.52 -9.65 -10.28
N THR A 412 15.71 -8.86 -11.33
CA THR A 412 15.15 -7.52 -11.47
C THR A 412 14.47 -7.37 -12.82
N VAL A 413 13.56 -6.40 -12.91
CA VAL A 413 12.90 -5.98 -14.14
C VAL A 413 13.21 -4.50 -14.44
N PRO A 414 13.26 -4.12 -15.73
CA PRO A 414 13.48 -2.72 -16.11
C PRO A 414 12.26 -1.85 -15.78
N GLY A 415 12.51 -0.57 -15.56
CA GLY A 415 11.53 0.41 -15.10
C GLY A 415 10.38 0.64 -16.07
N ASP A 416 10.55 0.35 -17.36
CA ASP A 416 9.47 0.43 -18.34
C ASP A 416 8.36 -0.60 -18.07
N LEU A 417 8.71 -1.76 -17.52
CA LEU A 417 7.73 -2.76 -17.07
C LEU A 417 7.00 -2.28 -15.82
N VAL A 418 7.68 -1.57 -14.92
CA VAL A 418 7.07 -0.93 -13.74
C VAL A 418 6.10 0.17 -14.16
N SER A 419 6.48 1.01 -15.13
CA SER A 419 5.60 2.05 -15.69
C SER A 419 4.36 1.45 -16.35
N LYS A 420 4.51 0.37 -17.14
CA LYS A 420 3.38 -0.36 -17.73
C LYS A 420 2.48 -0.98 -16.68
N LEU A 421 3.05 -1.48 -15.58
CA LEU A 421 2.29 -1.97 -14.43
C LEU A 421 1.50 -0.82 -13.78
N LYS A 422 2.12 0.35 -13.56
CA LYS A 422 1.46 1.52 -12.96
C LYS A 422 0.30 2.05 -13.82
N GLN A 423 0.40 1.97 -15.14
CA GLN A 423 -0.66 2.36 -16.07
C GLN A 423 -1.94 1.50 -15.96
N ARG A 424 -1.89 0.38 -15.22
CA ARG A 424 -3.05 -0.47 -14.95
C ARG A 424 -3.84 -0.03 -13.70
N CYS A 425 -3.33 0.92 -12.89
CA CYS A 425 -4.03 1.46 -11.72
C CYS A 425 -5.27 2.29 -12.09
#